data_AF-A0A800BVJ6-F1
#
_entry.id   AF-A0A800BVJ6-F1
#
_cell.length_a   1.000
_cell.length_b   1.000
_cell.length_c   1.000
_cell.angle_alpha   90.00
_cell.angle_beta   90.00
_cell.angle_gamma   90.00
#
_symmetry.space_group_name_H-M   'P 1'
#
loop_
_entity.id
_entity.type
_entity.pdbx_description
1 polymer ?
#
loop_
_entity_poly.entity_id
_entity_poly.type
_entity_poly.pdbx_seq_one_letter_code
_entity_poly.pdbx_strand_id
1 'polypeptide(L)'
;VRYMDENNIGHPHRNQKGRFYGWMMLFLGSTLAFIYSSTVVQMLVFFELMSLACWGVVGFYGTKKSERAALKALLIPNFGAIVGFYTAIAFGFKYGDFALDFLGMLSEGEKITLFLCLMVAAFTKSAQFPLYSWIPDAMAAPTPASAFLHGAAMVEMGVYLLIRVVQFMKPPGIVFYPMAVLIAATLIISMLAYPRQRDAKKLLAYSTIAECSIMYTGVLIALTGNPVGIKVALFQLFNHAYLKGLAFLTAGSFTYYFGTLDMKKIKGLRETPILAYSWSIALLGLAGLPPFGIFFSKLYLFLEAGKMYSNPLGIVVLFLILTDSVSLLYSGLKSMNSMVLSDGERKHVDGIVRGTLFALIILSLISAGVGSLMLGVV
;
A
#
# COMPACT_ATOMS: atom_id res chain seq x y z
N VAL A 1 -10.65 -15.45 13.55
CA VAL A 1 -11.40 -14.47 12.74
C VAL A 1 -12.65 -15.15 12.18
N ARG A 2 -13.85 -14.63 12.48
CA ARG A 2 -15.11 -15.21 11.96
C ARG A 2 -15.25 -15.12 10.44
N TYR A 3 -14.52 -14.22 9.77
CA TYR A 3 -14.51 -14.10 8.30
C TYR A 3 -14.30 -15.43 7.54
N MET A 4 -13.56 -16.38 8.12
CA MET A 4 -13.31 -17.71 7.54
C MET A 4 -14.24 -18.78 8.10
N ASP A 5 -15.52 -18.48 8.27
CA ASP A 5 -16.55 -19.42 8.71
C ASP A 5 -17.65 -19.61 7.66
N GLU A 6 -18.63 -20.45 7.97
CA GLU A 6 -19.76 -20.77 7.09
C GLU A 6 -20.81 -19.65 7.00
N ASN A 7 -20.77 -18.66 7.91
CA ASN A 7 -21.72 -17.56 7.96
C ASN A 7 -21.35 -16.42 7.01
N ASN A 8 -20.15 -16.45 6.42
CA ASN A 8 -19.75 -15.51 5.39
C ASN A 8 -20.58 -15.73 4.11
N ILE A 9 -21.54 -14.85 3.84
CA ILE A 9 -22.49 -14.98 2.72
C ILE A 9 -21.77 -15.04 1.37
N GLY A 10 -20.71 -14.25 1.19
CA GLY A 10 -19.98 -14.20 -0.08
C GLY A 10 -19.01 -15.36 -0.28
N HIS A 11 -18.42 -15.86 0.81
CA HIS A 11 -17.39 -16.91 0.78
C HIS A 11 -17.52 -17.85 1.99
N PRO A 12 -18.50 -18.77 2.01
CA PRO A 12 -18.69 -19.68 3.13
C PRO A 12 -17.56 -20.73 3.18
N HIS A 13 -16.94 -20.91 4.35
CA HIS A 13 -15.83 -21.85 4.55
C HIS A 13 -15.97 -22.70 5.81
N ARG A 14 -15.84 -24.03 5.67
CA ARG A 14 -15.88 -24.97 6.79
C ARG A 14 -14.49 -25.42 7.29
N ASN A 15 -13.53 -25.74 6.42
CA ASN A 15 -12.35 -26.55 6.81
C ASN A 15 -10.96 -26.07 6.34
N GLN A 16 -10.72 -24.77 6.12
CA GLN A 16 -9.41 -24.28 5.59
C GLN A 16 -8.75 -23.16 6.41
N LYS A 17 -9.18 -22.97 7.67
CA LYS A 17 -8.63 -21.93 8.56
C LYS A 17 -7.13 -22.08 8.80
N GLY A 18 -6.65 -23.31 9.05
CA GLY A 18 -5.23 -23.58 9.30
C GLY A 18 -4.33 -23.18 8.13
N ARG A 19 -4.73 -23.51 6.89
CA ARG A 19 -4.01 -23.12 5.67
C ARG A 19 -3.94 -21.61 5.52
N PHE A 20 -5.04 -20.90 5.75
CA PHE A 20 -5.05 -19.44 5.70
C PHE A 20 -4.11 -18.82 6.73
N TYR A 21 -4.18 -19.29 7.98
CA TYR A 21 -3.32 -18.79 9.04
C TYR A 21 -1.84 -19.12 8.82
N GLY A 22 -1.51 -20.29 8.27
CA GLY A 22 -0.13 -20.62 7.88
C GLY A 22 0.44 -19.62 6.88
N TRP A 23 -0.32 -19.31 5.81
CA TRP A 23 0.10 -18.30 4.84
C TRP A 23 0.18 -16.89 5.45
N MET A 24 -0.78 -16.50 6.28
CA MET A 24 -0.76 -15.19 6.95
C MET A 24 0.41 -15.03 7.91
N MET A 25 0.77 -16.08 8.66
CA MET A 25 1.92 -16.06 9.57
C MET A 25 3.25 -16.00 8.81
N LEU A 26 3.37 -16.74 7.70
CA LEU A 26 4.53 -16.61 6.81
C LEU A 26 4.61 -15.20 6.23
N PHE A 27 3.47 -14.63 5.82
CA PHE A 27 3.40 -13.28 5.28
C PHE A 27 3.88 -12.26 6.32
N LEU A 28 3.31 -12.29 7.53
CA LEU A 28 3.71 -11.41 8.63
C LEU A 28 5.18 -11.58 9.01
N GLY A 29 5.64 -12.82 9.17
CA GLY A 29 7.03 -13.12 9.52
C GLY A 29 8.02 -12.64 8.47
N SER A 30 7.74 -12.87 7.18
CA SER A 30 8.58 -12.39 6.08
C SER A 30 8.62 -10.87 6.00
N THR A 31 7.49 -10.17 6.21
CA THR A 31 7.46 -8.71 6.25
C THR A 31 8.30 -8.16 7.39
N LEU A 32 8.17 -8.69 8.60
CA LEU A 32 8.98 -8.26 9.75
C LEU A 32 10.47 -8.53 9.50
N ALA A 33 10.82 -9.72 9.03
CA ALA A 33 12.20 -10.08 8.76
C ALA A 33 12.84 -9.21 7.65
N PHE A 34 12.05 -8.81 6.65
CA PHE A 34 12.49 -7.83 5.64
C PHE A 34 12.83 -6.47 6.26
N ILE A 35 12.01 -5.97 7.18
CA ILE A 35 12.25 -4.70 7.88
C ILE A 35 13.53 -4.76 8.72
N TYR A 36 13.78 -5.88 9.40
CA TYR A 36 14.97 -6.06 10.24
C TYR A 36 16.23 -6.48 9.46
N SER A 37 16.16 -6.61 8.15
CA SER A 37 17.32 -7.01 7.34
C SER A 37 18.41 -5.94 7.34
N SER A 38 19.65 -6.36 7.58
CA SER A 38 20.85 -5.51 7.56
C SER A 38 21.72 -5.74 6.31
N THR A 39 21.41 -6.75 5.51
CA THR A 39 22.13 -7.10 4.28
C THR A 39 21.20 -7.18 3.07
N VAL A 40 21.74 -6.94 1.86
CA VAL A 40 20.98 -7.08 0.60
C VAL A 40 20.53 -8.52 0.36
N VAL A 41 21.27 -9.51 0.87
CA VAL A 41 20.92 -10.93 0.79
C VAL A 41 19.70 -11.25 1.65
N GLN A 42 19.68 -10.83 2.91
CA GLN A 42 18.51 -11.00 3.78
C GLN A 42 17.28 -10.30 3.18
N MET A 43 17.46 -9.06 2.70
CA MET A 43 16.38 -8.33 2.03
C MET A 43 15.84 -9.12 0.82
N LEU A 44 16.69 -9.70 -0.03
CA LEU A 44 16.24 -10.55 -1.14
C LEU A 44 15.42 -11.75 -0.64
N VAL A 45 15.94 -12.51 0.33
CA VAL A 45 15.27 -13.72 0.84
C VAL A 45 13.87 -13.38 1.34
N PHE A 46 13.73 -12.34 2.16
CA PHE A 46 12.43 -11.99 2.72
C PHE A 46 11.53 -11.26 1.72
N PHE A 47 12.10 -10.57 0.74
CA PHE A 47 11.36 -10.01 -0.38
C PHE A 47 10.68 -11.13 -1.18
N GLU A 48 11.38 -12.22 -1.49
CA GLU A 48 10.82 -13.37 -2.21
C GLU A 48 9.85 -14.20 -1.36
N LEU A 49 10.18 -14.46 -0.10
CA LEU A 49 9.27 -15.17 0.82
C LEU A 49 7.94 -14.43 0.99
N MET A 50 7.98 -13.09 1.01
CA MET A 50 6.77 -12.27 1.04
C MET A 50 5.95 -12.41 -0.25
N SER A 51 6.59 -12.51 -1.43
CA SER A 51 5.89 -12.80 -2.69
C SER A 51 5.25 -14.19 -2.68
N LEU A 52 5.95 -15.19 -2.12
CA LEU A 52 5.43 -16.55 -1.98
C LEU A 52 4.23 -16.61 -1.02
N ALA A 53 4.29 -15.90 0.10
CA ALA A 53 3.16 -15.79 1.02
C ALA A 53 1.97 -15.07 0.37
N CYS A 54 2.24 -14.00 -0.39
CA CYS A 54 1.24 -13.29 -1.19
C CYS A 54 0.56 -14.22 -2.22
N TRP A 55 1.34 -15.05 -2.92
CA TRP A 55 0.79 -16.08 -3.81
C TRP A 55 -0.15 -17.02 -3.08
N GLY A 56 0.24 -17.52 -1.90
CA GLY A 56 -0.57 -18.43 -1.09
C GLY A 56 -1.91 -17.84 -0.64
N VAL A 57 -1.93 -16.56 -0.23
CA VAL A 57 -3.17 -15.88 0.19
C VAL A 57 -4.05 -15.44 -0.99
N VAL A 58 -3.47 -15.01 -2.11
CA VAL A 58 -4.22 -14.64 -3.32
C VAL A 58 -4.84 -15.86 -3.98
N GLY A 59 -4.11 -16.98 -4.01
CA GLY A 59 -4.55 -18.26 -4.55
C GLY A 59 -5.48 -19.05 -3.64
N PHE A 60 -5.81 -18.53 -2.46
CA PHE A 60 -6.45 -19.29 -1.39
C PHE A 60 -7.76 -20.00 -1.81
N TYR A 61 -8.57 -19.40 -2.69
CA TYR A 61 -9.83 -20.01 -3.11
C TYR A 61 -9.69 -21.09 -4.20
N GLY A 62 -8.52 -21.27 -4.82
CA GLY A 62 -8.28 -22.33 -5.82
C GLY A 62 -9.15 -22.26 -7.08
N THR A 63 -9.76 -21.10 -7.36
CA THR A 63 -10.46 -20.87 -8.64
C THR A 63 -9.45 -20.54 -9.72
N LYS A 64 -9.74 -20.85 -10.99
CA LYS A 64 -8.89 -20.45 -12.14
C LYS A 64 -8.52 -18.97 -12.12
N LYS A 65 -9.44 -18.11 -11.67
CA LYS A 65 -9.22 -16.66 -11.54
C LYS A 65 -8.25 -16.33 -10.41
N SER A 66 -8.42 -16.91 -9.23
CA SER A 66 -7.53 -16.67 -8.09
C SER A 66 -6.14 -17.25 -8.32
N GLU A 67 -6.02 -18.39 -8.98
CA GLU A 67 -4.72 -18.99 -9.34
C GLU A 67 -3.95 -18.12 -10.34
N ARG A 68 -4.61 -17.64 -11.40
CA ARG A 68 -3.99 -16.71 -12.36
C ARG A 68 -3.56 -15.41 -11.68
N ALA A 69 -4.38 -14.86 -10.79
CA ALA A 69 -4.05 -13.67 -10.02
C ALA A 69 -2.85 -13.92 -9.09
N ALA A 70 -2.80 -15.07 -8.43
CA ALA A 70 -1.71 -15.46 -7.54
C ALA A 70 -0.39 -15.59 -8.29
N LEU A 71 -0.39 -16.27 -9.45
CA LEU A 71 0.79 -16.39 -10.30
C LEU A 71 1.29 -15.02 -10.75
N LYS A 72 0.39 -14.12 -11.15
CA LYS A 72 0.77 -12.74 -11.53
C LYS A 72 1.37 -11.98 -10.34
N ALA A 73 0.81 -12.14 -9.14
CA ALA A 73 1.29 -11.52 -7.91
C ALA A 73 2.64 -12.10 -7.42
N LEU A 74 3.01 -13.30 -7.86
CA LEU A 74 4.34 -13.90 -7.62
C LEU A 74 5.37 -13.41 -8.65
N LEU A 75 5.03 -13.55 -9.93
CA LEU A 75 5.97 -13.37 -11.04
C LEU A 75 6.39 -11.91 -11.25
N ILE A 76 5.47 -10.96 -11.11
CA ILE A 76 5.80 -9.54 -11.34
C ILE A 76 6.80 -9.02 -10.29
N PRO A 77 6.59 -9.20 -8.98
CA PRO A 77 7.58 -8.83 -7.97
C PRO A 77 8.89 -9.62 -8.07
N ASN A 78 8.82 -10.92 -8.40
CA ASN A 78 10.01 -11.75 -8.59
C ASN A 78 10.88 -11.25 -9.76
N PHE A 79 10.27 -10.84 -10.87
CA PHE A 79 10.99 -10.17 -11.97
C PHE A 79 11.77 -8.95 -11.46
N GLY A 80 11.12 -8.10 -10.65
CA GLY A 80 11.80 -6.94 -10.09
C GLY A 80 12.91 -7.33 -9.11
N ALA A 81 12.73 -8.37 -8.31
CA ALA A 81 13.78 -8.88 -7.43
C ALA A 81 15.00 -9.35 -8.21
N ILE A 82 14.80 -10.06 -9.34
CA ILE A 82 15.88 -10.47 -10.24
C ILE A 82 16.63 -9.24 -10.75
N VAL A 83 15.93 -8.23 -11.24
CA VAL A 83 16.58 -7.01 -11.75
C VAL A 83 17.32 -6.25 -10.65
N GLY A 84 16.70 -6.07 -9.48
CA GLY A 84 17.25 -5.25 -8.40
C GLY A 84 18.24 -5.98 -7.49
N PHE A 85 17.77 -7.00 -6.79
CA PHE A 85 18.55 -7.65 -5.73
C PHE A 85 19.67 -8.54 -6.27
N TYR A 86 19.49 -9.24 -7.40
CA TYR A 86 20.59 -10.03 -7.95
C TYR A 86 21.70 -9.12 -8.46
N THR A 87 21.35 -7.96 -9.03
CA THR A 87 22.32 -6.89 -9.34
C THR A 87 23.01 -6.38 -8.08
N ALA A 88 22.28 -6.13 -6.99
CA ALA A 88 22.87 -5.72 -5.71
C ALA A 88 23.84 -6.76 -5.16
N ILE A 89 23.52 -8.05 -5.29
CA ILE A 89 24.39 -9.16 -4.88
C ILE A 89 25.64 -9.23 -5.76
N ALA A 90 25.53 -9.01 -7.07
CA ALA A 90 26.68 -8.95 -7.97
C ALA A 90 27.65 -7.82 -7.59
N PHE A 91 27.12 -6.63 -7.23
CA PHE A 91 27.92 -5.57 -6.62
C PHE A 91 28.51 -5.98 -5.28
N GLY A 92 27.74 -6.70 -4.44
CA GLY A 92 28.24 -7.19 -3.17
C GLY A 92 29.46 -8.11 -3.32
N PHE A 93 29.45 -9.02 -4.32
CA PHE A 93 30.63 -9.82 -4.65
C PHE A 93 31.81 -8.97 -5.12
N LYS A 94 31.56 -7.93 -5.93
CA LYS A 94 32.61 -7.02 -6.42
C LYS A 94 33.29 -6.28 -5.26
N TYR A 95 32.53 -5.86 -4.25
CA TYR A 95 33.01 -5.08 -3.11
C TYR A 95 33.41 -5.93 -1.90
N GLY A 96 33.11 -7.23 -1.91
CA GLY A 96 33.40 -8.16 -0.81
C GLY A 96 32.51 -7.96 0.42
N ASP A 97 31.36 -7.31 0.28
CA ASP A 97 30.42 -7.02 1.37
C ASP A 97 28.97 -7.07 0.89
N PHE A 98 28.05 -7.48 1.75
CA PHE A 98 26.62 -7.54 1.50
C PHE A 98 25.79 -6.69 2.48
N ALA A 99 26.43 -6.06 3.47
CA ALA A 99 25.79 -5.13 4.38
C ALA A 99 25.25 -3.89 3.65
N LEU A 100 24.13 -3.33 4.08
CA LEU A 100 23.57 -2.14 3.41
C LEU A 100 24.55 -0.95 3.35
N ASP A 101 25.52 -0.89 4.27
CA ASP A 101 26.56 0.14 4.29
C ASP A 101 27.46 0.14 3.04
N PHE A 102 27.68 -1.00 2.37
CA PHE A 102 28.50 -1.06 1.16
C PHE A 102 27.92 -0.19 0.03
N LEU A 103 26.60 0.04 0.03
CA LEU A 103 25.93 0.88 -0.97
C LEU A 103 26.51 2.31 -1.00
N GLY A 104 27.05 2.78 0.13
CA GLY A 104 27.71 4.08 0.23
C GLY A 104 29.06 4.14 -0.49
N MET A 105 29.74 3.00 -0.65
CA MET A 105 31.09 2.84 -1.23
C MET A 105 31.11 2.77 -2.76
N LEU A 106 29.94 2.59 -3.38
CA LEU A 106 29.78 2.55 -4.83
C LEU A 106 30.24 3.86 -5.48
N SER A 107 30.84 3.78 -6.67
CA SER A 107 31.08 4.98 -7.48
C SER A 107 29.77 5.61 -7.94
N GLU A 108 29.83 6.86 -8.40
CA GLU A 108 28.65 7.61 -8.81
C GLU A 108 27.82 6.89 -9.89
N GLY A 109 28.49 6.37 -10.92
CA GLY A 109 27.83 5.62 -12.00
C GLY A 109 27.18 4.33 -11.50
N GLU A 110 27.83 3.61 -10.60
CA GLU A 110 27.31 2.37 -10.02
C GLU A 110 26.10 2.64 -9.11
N LYS A 111 26.10 3.75 -8.36
CA LYS A 111 24.94 4.18 -7.58
C LYS A 111 23.74 4.43 -8.49
N ILE A 112 23.93 5.10 -9.62
CA ILE A 112 22.84 5.33 -10.59
C ILE A 112 22.31 4.00 -11.12
N THR A 113 23.19 3.12 -11.61
CA THR A 113 22.79 1.82 -12.15
C THR A 113 22.05 0.98 -11.11
N LEU A 114 22.64 0.80 -9.93
CA LEU A 114 22.06 -0.04 -8.89
C LEU A 114 20.77 0.55 -8.33
N PHE A 115 20.69 1.88 -8.15
CA PHE A 115 19.46 2.52 -7.72
C PHE A 115 18.32 2.26 -8.71
N LEU A 116 18.55 2.40 -10.02
CA LEU A 116 17.52 2.15 -11.03
C LEU A 116 17.08 0.67 -11.05
N CYS A 117 18.02 -0.26 -10.88
CA CYS A 117 17.70 -1.68 -10.75
C CYS A 117 16.84 -1.98 -9.49
N LEU A 118 17.23 -1.43 -8.34
CA LEU A 118 16.46 -1.56 -7.09
C LEU A 118 15.12 -0.81 -7.14
N MET A 119 15.03 0.26 -7.93
CA MET A 119 13.77 0.95 -8.23
C MET A 119 12.83 0.03 -9.00
N VAL A 120 13.30 -0.80 -9.92
CA VAL A 120 12.46 -1.82 -10.59
C VAL A 120 11.95 -2.85 -9.56
N ALA A 121 12.79 -3.32 -8.64
CA ALA A 121 12.35 -4.19 -7.54
C ALA A 121 11.26 -3.51 -6.69
N ALA A 122 11.52 -2.29 -6.24
CA ALA A 122 10.57 -1.52 -5.45
C ALA A 122 9.24 -1.31 -6.19
N PHE A 123 9.29 -0.91 -7.46
CA PHE A 123 8.13 -0.52 -8.26
C PHE A 123 7.26 -1.71 -8.64
N THR A 124 7.87 -2.87 -8.93
CA THR A 124 7.10 -4.11 -9.13
C THR A 124 6.38 -4.53 -7.86
N LYS A 125 7.04 -4.41 -6.69
CA LYS A 125 6.48 -4.76 -5.39
C LYS A 125 5.38 -3.81 -4.92
N SER A 126 5.54 -2.52 -5.16
CA SER A 126 4.56 -1.50 -4.82
C SER A 126 3.60 -1.18 -5.97
N ALA A 127 3.58 -2.02 -7.02
CA ALA A 127 2.66 -1.93 -8.15
C ALA A 127 2.60 -0.55 -8.83
N GLN A 128 3.76 0.00 -9.19
CA GLN A 128 3.86 1.24 -9.94
C GLN A 128 3.83 0.98 -11.44
N PHE A 129 3.57 2.01 -12.24
CA PHE A 129 3.60 1.93 -13.70
C PHE A 129 4.98 1.43 -14.19
N PRO A 130 5.03 0.53 -15.20
CA PRO A 130 3.90 -0.07 -15.94
C PRO A 130 3.34 -1.37 -15.32
N LEU A 131 3.89 -1.82 -14.20
CA LEU A 131 3.65 -3.14 -13.61
C LEU A 131 2.63 -3.11 -12.46
N TYR A 132 1.67 -2.17 -12.50
CA TYR A 132 0.66 -1.98 -11.45
C TYR A 132 -0.47 -3.03 -11.45
N SER A 133 -0.69 -3.68 -12.60
CA SER A 133 -1.93 -4.40 -12.87
C SER A 133 -2.12 -5.69 -12.06
N TRP A 134 -1.12 -6.19 -11.35
CA TRP A 134 -1.29 -7.39 -10.51
C TRP A 134 -2.06 -7.09 -9.22
N ILE A 135 -1.98 -5.87 -8.70
CA ILE A 135 -2.65 -5.50 -7.44
C ILE A 135 -4.19 -5.53 -7.57
N PRO A 136 -4.81 -4.92 -8.60
CA PRO A 136 -6.26 -5.04 -8.78
C PRO A 136 -6.73 -6.50 -8.99
N ASP A 137 -5.88 -7.36 -9.56
CA ASP A 137 -6.17 -8.79 -9.74
C ASP A 137 -6.04 -9.57 -8.42
N ALA A 138 -5.08 -9.19 -7.57
CA ALA A 138 -4.86 -9.76 -6.23
C ALA A 138 -6.06 -9.56 -5.28
N MET A 139 -7.08 -8.79 -5.68
CA MET A 139 -8.34 -8.66 -4.93
C MET A 139 -9.12 -9.97 -4.85
N ALA A 140 -8.69 -11.02 -5.56
CA ALA A 140 -9.13 -12.39 -5.35
C ALA A 140 -8.84 -12.96 -3.95
N ALA A 141 -7.85 -12.42 -3.22
CA ALA A 141 -7.51 -12.88 -1.87
C ALA A 141 -8.69 -12.71 -0.88
N PRO A 142 -8.76 -13.50 0.21
CA PRO A 142 -9.63 -13.20 1.34
C PRO A 142 -9.37 -11.79 1.87
N THR A 143 -10.42 -11.04 2.21
CA THR A 143 -10.28 -9.62 2.52
C THR A 143 -9.36 -9.31 3.72
N PRO A 144 -9.28 -10.13 4.79
CA PRO A 144 -8.29 -9.92 5.84
C PRO A 144 -6.84 -9.99 5.33
N ALA A 145 -6.54 -10.84 4.33
CA ALA A 145 -5.23 -10.87 3.70
C ALA A 145 -5.00 -9.62 2.83
N SER A 146 -6.03 -9.14 2.12
CA SER A 146 -5.94 -7.87 1.40
C SER A 146 -5.68 -6.68 2.33
N ALA A 147 -6.29 -6.66 3.53
CA ALA A 147 -6.04 -5.61 4.52
C ALA A 147 -4.57 -5.57 4.94
N PHE A 148 -3.95 -6.73 5.17
CA PHE A 148 -2.52 -6.80 5.51
C PHE A 148 -1.62 -6.44 4.32
N LEU A 149 -1.91 -7.00 3.14
CA LEU A 149 -1.15 -6.80 1.90
C LEU A 149 -1.05 -5.31 1.51
N HIS A 150 -2.12 -4.55 1.74
CA HIS A 150 -2.28 -3.15 1.33
C HIS A 150 -2.11 -2.12 2.45
N GLY A 151 -1.86 -2.56 3.67
CA GLY A 151 -1.74 -1.66 4.81
C GLY A 151 -0.35 -1.68 5.44
N ALA A 152 0.29 -2.86 5.54
CA ALA A 152 1.47 -3.02 6.39
C ALA A 152 2.57 -3.89 5.78
N ALA A 153 2.40 -4.42 4.57
CA ALA A 153 3.24 -5.49 4.06
C ALA A 153 3.67 -5.25 2.62
N MET A 154 3.17 -6.08 1.71
CA MET A 154 3.70 -6.27 0.36
C MET A 154 4.04 -4.97 -0.36
N VAL A 155 3.07 -4.07 -0.52
CA VAL A 155 3.25 -2.88 -1.36
C VAL A 155 4.06 -1.79 -0.67
N GLU A 156 3.87 -1.60 0.64
CA GLU A 156 4.63 -0.65 1.45
C GLU A 156 6.12 -1.04 1.51
N MET A 157 6.44 -2.34 1.48
CA MET A 157 7.83 -2.80 1.51
C MET A 157 8.61 -2.42 0.24
N GLY A 158 7.94 -2.18 -0.89
CA GLY A 158 8.59 -1.57 -2.06
C GLY A 158 9.05 -0.14 -1.77
N VAL A 159 8.22 0.66 -1.10
CA VAL A 159 8.57 2.02 -0.67
C VAL A 159 9.69 1.98 0.37
N TYR A 160 9.56 1.11 1.36
CA TYR A 160 10.57 0.91 2.40
C TYR A 160 11.93 0.53 1.82
N LEU A 161 11.98 -0.32 0.79
CA LEU A 161 13.22 -0.64 0.09
C LEU A 161 13.94 0.63 -0.40
N LEU A 162 13.26 1.53 -1.13
CA LEU A 162 13.91 2.75 -1.61
C LEU A 162 14.26 3.73 -0.50
N ILE A 163 13.50 3.77 0.59
CA ILE A 163 13.88 4.54 1.78
C ILE A 163 15.24 4.05 2.31
N ARG A 164 15.42 2.74 2.45
CA ARG A 164 16.68 2.15 2.93
C ARG A 164 17.81 2.37 1.93
N VAL A 165 17.55 2.17 0.63
CA VAL A 165 18.55 2.41 -0.41
C VAL A 165 19.02 3.87 -0.39
N VAL A 166 18.12 4.85 -0.35
CA VAL A 166 18.52 6.27 -0.29
C VAL A 166 19.27 6.59 1.02
N GLN A 167 18.85 6.00 2.15
CA GLN A 167 19.51 6.19 3.44
C GLN A 167 21.00 5.80 3.40
N PHE A 168 21.34 4.64 2.83
CA PHE A 168 22.73 4.13 2.82
C PHE A 168 23.52 4.53 1.56
N MET A 169 22.88 4.54 0.39
CA MET A 169 23.55 4.78 -0.89
C MET A 169 23.80 6.27 -1.15
N LYS A 170 22.84 7.14 -0.77
CA LYS A 170 22.79 8.56 -1.16
C LYS A 170 23.06 8.72 -2.66
N PRO A 171 22.19 8.19 -3.54
CA PRO A 171 22.42 8.19 -4.97
C PRO A 171 22.39 9.62 -5.55
N PRO A 172 23.01 9.86 -6.71
CA PRO A 172 23.03 11.17 -7.35
C PRO A 172 21.61 11.63 -7.72
N GLY A 173 21.36 12.93 -7.63
CA GLY A 173 20.05 13.53 -7.88
C GLY A 173 19.48 13.27 -9.27
N ILE A 174 20.27 12.84 -10.26
CA ILE A 174 19.80 12.50 -11.61
C ILE A 174 18.77 11.35 -11.61
N VAL A 175 18.79 10.46 -10.61
CA VAL A 175 17.81 9.36 -10.50
C VAL A 175 16.40 9.86 -10.15
N PHE A 176 16.26 11.12 -9.76
CA PHE A 176 14.98 11.79 -9.52
C PHE A 176 14.06 11.72 -10.74
N TYR A 177 14.57 12.00 -11.94
CA TYR A 177 13.75 12.16 -13.15
C TYR A 177 13.01 10.88 -13.57
N PRO A 178 13.67 9.72 -13.77
CA PRO A 178 12.94 8.50 -14.13
C PRO A 178 11.93 8.09 -13.07
N MET A 179 12.27 8.24 -11.78
CA MET A 179 11.36 7.95 -10.68
C MET A 179 10.13 8.86 -10.70
N ALA A 180 10.34 10.18 -10.83
CA ALA A 180 9.27 11.18 -10.86
C ALA A 180 8.30 10.97 -12.04
N VAL A 181 8.80 10.62 -13.23
CA VAL A 181 7.96 10.29 -14.39
C VAL A 181 7.08 9.08 -14.12
N LEU A 182 7.64 8.00 -13.57
CA LEU A 182 6.92 6.75 -13.36
C LEU A 182 5.87 6.88 -12.23
N ILE A 183 6.16 7.62 -11.15
CA ILE A 183 5.14 7.88 -10.13
C ILE A 183 4.05 8.82 -10.65
N ALA A 184 4.38 9.83 -11.47
CA ALA A 184 3.38 10.69 -12.09
C ALA A 184 2.42 9.90 -12.99
N ALA A 185 2.96 8.99 -13.82
CA ALA A 185 2.15 8.07 -14.62
C ALA A 185 1.24 7.19 -13.75
N THR A 186 1.77 6.71 -12.62
CA THR A 186 1.01 5.88 -11.66
C THR A 186 -0.15 6.66 -11.02
N LEU A 187 0.09 7.91 -10.59
CA LEU A 187 -0.95 8.80 -10.05
C LEU A 187 -2.04 9.06 -11.08
N ILE A 188 -1.67 9.33 -12.35
CA ILE A 188 -2.62 9.55 -13.44
C ILE A 188 -3.51 8.31 -13.65
N ILE A 189 -2.91 7.12 -13.67
CA ILE A 189 -3.66 5.87 -13.83
C ILE A 189 -4.64 5.67 -12.67
N SER A 190 -4.21 5.87 -11.43
CA SER A 190 -5.03 5.67 -10.24
C SER A 190 -6.19 6.66 -10.17
N MET A 191 -5.93 7.96 -10.38
CA MET A 191 -6.96 9.00 -10.33
C MET A 191 -8.03 8.80 -11.41
N LEU A 192 -7.66 8.28 -12.58
CA LEU A 192 -8.61 7.94 -13.65
C LEU A 192 -9.36 6.63 -13.37
N ALA A 193 -8.78 5.73 -12.58
CA ALA A 193 -9.38 4.43 -12.28
C ALA A 193 -10.54 4.54 -11.27
N TYR A 194 -10.48 5.42 -10.26
CA TYR A 194 -11.47 5.47 -9.17
C TYR A 194 -12.92 5.58 -9.63
N PRO A 195 -13.31 6.54 -10.51
CA PRO A 195 -14.70 6.74 -10.86
C PRO A 195 -15.31 5.57 -11.66
N ARG A 196 -14.46 4.70 -12.20
CA ARG A 196 -14.80 3.53 -13.00
C ARG A 196 -14.97 2.27 -12.14
N GLN A 197 -14.49 2.26 -10.89
CA GLN A 197 -14.57 1.09 -10.03
C GLN A 197 -15.99 0.89 -9.49
N ARG A 198 -16.49 -0.35 -9.60
CA ARG A 198 -17.73 -0.81 -8.96
C ARG A 198 -17.47 -1.68 -7.74
N ASP A 199 -16.32 -2.33 -7.72
CA ASP A 199 -15.90 -3.23 -6.64
C ASP A 199 -15.16 -2.44 -5.56
N ALA A 200 -15.61 -2.57 -4.30
CA ALA A 200 -15.06 -1.85 -3.17
C ALA A 200 -13.56 -2.18 -2.96
N LYS A 201 -13.15 -3.45 -3.08
CA LYS A 201 -11.75 -3.83 -2.93
C LYS A 201 -10.89 -3.28 -4.05
N LYS A 202 -11.37 -3.28 -5.30
CA LYS A 202 -10.63 -2.69 -6.43
C LYS A 202 -10.47 -1.18 -6.30
N LEU A 203 -11.50 -0.47 -5.84
CA LEU A 203 -11.39 0.97 -5.54
C LEU A 203 -10.24 1.20 -4.54
N LEU A 204 -10.21 0.43 -3.45
CA LEU A 204 -9.15 0.51 -2.45
C LEU A 204 -7.79 0.06 -2.99
N ALA A 205 -7.74 -0.91 -3.90
CA ALA A 205 -6.50 -1.36 -4.52
C ALA A 205 -5.82 -0.23 -5.30
N TYR A 206 -6.58 0.48 -6.15
CA TYR A 206 -6.06 1.64 -6.88
C TYR A 206 -5.62 2.76 -5.94
N SER A 207 -6.35 3.03 -4.84
CA SER A 207 -5.91 4.08 -3.93
C SER A 207 -4.65 3.69 -3.17
N THR A 208 -4.38 2.39 -3.02
CA THR A 208 -3.10 1.93 -2.47
C THR A 208 -1.94 2.17 -3.44
N ILE A 209 -2.19 1.93 -4.74
CA ILE A 209 -1.19 2.16 -5.80
C ILE A 209 -0.79 3.64 -5.82
N ALA A 210 -1.76 4.56 -5.77
CA ALA A 210 -1.50 5.99 -5.66
C ALA A 210 -0.79 6.36 -4.36
N GLU A 211 -1.24 5.86 -3.21
CA GLU A 211 -0.63 6.18 -1.92
C GLU A 211 0.84 5.73 -1.85
N CYS A 212 1.21 4.61 -2.48
CA CYS A 212 2.62 4.24 -2.63
C CYS A 212 3.41 5.28 -3.45
N SER A 213 2.84 5.80 -4.55
CA SER A 213 3.42 6.91 -5.33
C SER A 213 3.59 8.17 -4.49
N ILE A 214 2.63 8.46 -3.61
CA ILE A 214 2.67 9.61 -2.69
C ILE A 214 3.79 9.43 -1.66
N MET A 215 3.99 8.22 -1.13
CA MET A 215 5.13 7.93 -0.24
C MET A 215 6.47 8.07 -0.99
N TYR A 216 6.55 7.63 -2.25
CA TYR A 216 7.74 7.82 -3.09
C TYR A 216 8.07 9.30 -3.35
N THR A 217 7.10 10.21 -3.27
CA THR A 217 7.38 11.65 -3.30
C THR A 217 8.27 12.07 -2.14
N GLY A 218 8.14 11.49 -0.95
CA GLY A 218 9.08 11.72 0.15
C GLY A 218 10.50 11.25 -0.18
N VAL A 219 10.63 10.14 -0.93
CA VAL A 219 11.94 9.69 -1.46
C VAL A 219 12.47 10.69 -2.49
N LEU A 220 11.64 11.23 -3.38
CA LEU A 220 12.05 12.29 -4.31
C LEU A 220 12.57 13.53 -3.57
N ILE A 221 11.90 13.96 -2.51
CA ILE A 221 12.35 15.06 -1.65
C ILE A 221 13.75 14.76 -1.10
N ALA A 222 13.98 13.54 -0.59
CA ALA A 222 15.30 13.10 -0.13
C ALA A 222 16.38 13.15 -1.22
N LEU A 223 16.04 12.76 -2.45
CA LEU A 223 16.94 12.84 -3.61
C LEU A 223 17.32 14.28 -4.01
N THR A 224 16.54 15.28 -3.60
CA THR A 224 16.91 16.70 -3.79
C THR A 224 17.93 17.22 -2.76
N GLY A 225 18.29 16.38 -1.79
CA GLY A 225 19.18 16.70 -0.69
C GLY A 225 18.46 17.12 0.61
N ASN A 226 17.12 16.99 0.69
CA ASN A 226 16.38 17.21 1.93
C ASN A 226 16.10 15.87 2.64
N PRO A 227 16.90 15.46 3.65
CA PRO A 227 16.76 14.16 4.31
C PRO A 227 15.42 14.00 5.07
N VAL A 228 14.72 15.10 5.35
CA VAL A 228 13.39 15.07 5.99
C VAL A 228 12.38 14.29 5.15
N GLY A 229 12.57 14.24 3.82
CA GLY A 229 11.70 13.48 2.90
C GLY A 229 11.53 12.01 3.29
N ILE A 230 12.56 11.36 3.85
CA ILE A 230 12.47 9.97 4.35
C ILE A 230 11.48 9.88 5.53
N LYS A 231 11.56 10.82 6.47
CA LYS A 231 10.64 10.84 7.62
C LYS A 231 9.21 11.06 7.17
N VAL A 232 8.99 11.96 6.22
CA VAL A 232 7.65 12.22 5.65
C VAL A 232 7.09 11.00 4.93
N ALA A 233 7.92 10.27 4.16
CA ALA A 233 7.51 9.02 3.52
C ALA A 233 7.08 7.95 4.54
N LEU A 234 7.85 7.80 5.63
CA LEU A 234 7.50 6.88 6.73
C LEU A 234 6.24 7.32 7.48
N PHE A 235 6.03 8.63 7.64
CA PHE A 235 4.83 9.17 8.28
C PHE A 235 3.58 8.92 7.42
N GLN A 236 3.69 9.10 6.10
CA GLN A 236 2.63 8.72 5.15
C GLN A 236 2.31 7.21 5.25
N LEU A 237 3.33 6.36 5.27
CA LEU A 237 3.19 4.89 5.43
C LEU A 237 2.46 4.54 6.74
N PHE A 238 2.89 5.12 7.86
CA PHE A 238 2.29 4.89 9.17
C PHE A 238 0.81 5.26 9.21
N ASN A 239 0.46 6.45 8.72
CA ASN A 239 -0.93 6.91 8.71
C ASN A 239 -1.80 6.12 7.72
N HIS A 240 -1.23 5.72 6.60
CA HIS A 240 -1.91 4.90 5.60
C HIS A 240 -2.30 3.51 6.14
N ALA A 241 -1.44 2.88 6.94
CA ALA A 241 -1.64 1.53 7.45
C ALA A 241 -2.97 1.34 8.19
N TYR A 242 -3.30 2.25 9.12
CA TYR A 242 -4.52 2.15 9.92
C TYR A 242 -5.79 2.41 9.09
N LEU A 243 -5.77 3.44 8.23
CA LEU A 243 -6.89 3.77 7.35
C LEU A 243 -7.14 2.66 6.32
N LYS A 244 -6.10 2.03 5.80
CA LYS A 244 -6.26 0.87 4.92
C LYS A 244 -6.78 -0.36 5.62
N GLY A 245 -6.28 -0.63 6.83
CA GLY A 245 -6.85 -1.66 7.69
C GLY A 245 -8.35 -1.45 7.88
N LEU A 246 -8.75 -0.22 8.24
CA LEU A 246 -10.16 0.14 8.39
C LEU A 246 -10.96 -0.07 7.10
N ALA A 247 -10.44 0.44 5.98
CA ALA A 247 -11.10 0.38 4.68
C ALA A 247 -11.35 -1.07 4.22
N PHE A 248 -10.30 -1.90 4.23
CA PHE A 248 -10.39 -3.29 3.77
C PHE A 248 -11.20 -4.15 4.73
N LEU A 249 -11.08 -4.01 6.06
CA LEU A 249 -11.90 -4.79 6.98
C LEU A 249 -13.38 -4.38 6.94
N THR A 250 -13.67 -3.11 6.64
CA THR A 250 -15.04 -2.66 6.33
C THR A 250 -15.55 -3.30 5.04
N ALA A 251 -14.75 -3.29 3.96
CA ALA A 251 -15.10 -3.98 2.72
C ALA A 251 -15.30 -5.50 2.92
N GLY A 252 -14.51 -6.11 3.81
CA GLY A 252 -14.67 -7.52 4.19
C GLY A 252 -16.00 -7.79 4.88
N SER A 253 -16.48 -6.83 5.68
CA SER A 253 -17.81 -6.88 6.27
C SER A 253 -18.91 -6.82 5.20
N PHE A 254 -18.70 -6.14 4.07
CA PHE A 254 -19.67 -6.17 2.96
C PHE A 254 -19.81 -7.56 2.35
N THR A 255 -18.68 -8.23 2.07
CA THR A 255 -18.73 -9.63 1.60
C THR A 255 -19.41 -10.54 2.61
N TYR A 256 -19.14 -10.34 3.90
CA TYR A 256 -19.67 -11.18 4.96
C TYR A 256 -21.18 -11.00 5.18
N TYR A 257 -21.66 -9.75 5.30
CA TYR A 257 -23.06 -9.45 5.67
C TYR A 257 -23.98 -9.14 4.47
N PHE A 258 -23.42 -8.76 3.32
CA PHE A 258 -24.18 -8.43 2.10
C PHE A 258 -23.89 -9.41 0.95
N GLY A 259 -22.93 -10.31 1.10
CA GLY A 259 -22.59 -11.30 0.06
C GLY A 259 -21.91 -10.73 -1.18
N THR A 260 -21.55 -9.45 -1.19
CA THR A 260 -21.03 -8.78 -2.38
C THR A 260 -20.05 -7.67 -2.05
N LEU A 261 -19.21 -7.35 -3.03
CA LEU A 261 -18.31 -6.19 -3.04
C LEU A 261 -18.75 -5.14 -4.07
N ASP A 262 -19.82 -5.40 -4.82
CA ASP A 262 -20.38 -4.44 -5.76
C ASP A 262 -21.06 -3.31 -4.99
N MET A 263 -20.41 -2.15 -4.97
CA MET A 263 -20.87 -0.94 -4.27
C MET A 263 -22.27 -0.50 -4.73
N LYS A 264 -22.70 -0.85 -5.95
CA LYS A 264 -24.06 -0.51 -6.41
C LYS A 264 -25.14 -1.35 -5.73
N LYS A 265 -24.81 -2.56 -5.27
CA LYS A 265 -25.74 -3.52 -4.65
C LYS A 265 -25.79 -3.39 -3.13
N ILE A 266 -24.84 -2.69 -2.53
CA ILE A 266 -24.80 -2.43 -1.08
C ILE A 266 -25.58 -1.14 -0.82
N LYS A 267 -26.63 -1.23 0.00
CA LYS A 267 -27.56 -0.14 0.33
C LYS A 267 -27.86 -0.12 1.82
N GLY A 268 -28.36 0.99 2.35
CA GLY A 268 -28.83 1.06 3.74
C GLY A 268 -27.75 1.02 4.80
N LEU A 269 -26.49 1.38 4.50
CA LEU A 269 -25.43 1.25 5.51
C LEU A 269 -25.68 2.12 6.75
N ARG A 270 -26.41 3.24 6.65
CA ARG A 270 -26.77 4.07 7.81
C ARG A 270 -27.54 3.29 8.89
N GLU A 271 -28.31 2.28 8.50
CA GLU A 271 -29.04 1.41 9.43
C GLU A 271 -28.10 0.50 10.23
N THR A 272 -26.85 0.37 9.79
CA THR A 272 -25.76 -0.35 10.47
C THR A 272 -24.61 0.61 10.79
N PRO A 273 -24.73 1.47 11.83
CA PRO A 273 -23.89 2.65 12.00
C PRO A 273 -22.39 2.39 12.00
N ILE A 274 -21.92 1.31 12.62
CA ILE A 274 -20.48 0.97 12.62
C ILE A 274 -19.91 0.82 11.22
N LEU A 275 -20.65 0.21 10.28
CA LEU A 275 -20.21 0.06 8.89
C LEU A 275 -20.27 1.38 8.13
N ALA A 276 -21.31 2.18 8.35
CA ALA A 276 -21.42 3.52 7.76
C ALA A 276 -20.27 4.44 8.18
N TYR A 277 -19.98 4.52 9.49
CA TYR A 277 -18.88 5.33 10.01
C TYR A 277 -17.54 4.81 9.52
N SER A 278 -17.29 3.50 9.62
CA SER A 278 -16.02 2.92 9.19
C SER A 278 -15.73 3.16 7.71
N TRP A 279 -16.73 2.99 6.85
CA TRP A 279 -16.58 3.23 5.40
C TRP A 279 -16.35 4.70 5.08
N SER A 280 -17.14 5.59 5.70
CA SER A 280 -17.03 7.03 5.49
C SER A 280 -15.69 7.58 5.97
N ILE A 281 -15.27 7.20 7.19
CA ILE A 281 -13.99 7.60 7.78
C ILE A 281 -12.82 7.08 6.94
N ALA A 282 -12.87 5.82 6.50
CA ALA A 282 -11.85 5.27 5.63
C ALA A 282 -11.70 6.07 4.33
N LEU A 283 -12.81 6.37 3.63
CA LEU A 283 -12.75 7.08 2.35
C LEU A 283 -12.34 8.55 2.51
N LEU A 284 -12.88 9.27 3.50
CA LEU A 284 -12.51 10.66 3.78
C LEU A 284 -11.05 10.76 4.26
N GLY A 285 -10.60 9.82 5.07
CA GLY A 285 -9.22 9.74 5.54
C GLY A 285 -8.24 9.44 4.42
N LEU A 286 -8.53 8.45 3.56
CA LEU A 286 -7.69 8.15 2.39
C LEU A 286 -7.65 9.31 1.38
N ALA A 287 -8.76 10.05 1.23
CA ALA A 287 -8.78 11.27 0.43
C ALA A 287 -7.94 12.41 1.06
N GLY A 288 -7.49 12.26 2.31
CA GLY A 288 -6.61 13.22 2.98
C GLY A 288 -7.35 14.43 3.52
N LEU A 289 -8.54 14.27 4.12
CA LEU A 289 -9.22 15.36 4.83
C LEU A 289 -8.74 15.48 6.29
N PRO A 290 -8.77 16.67 6.91
CA PRO A 290 -8.66 16.80 8.36
C PRO A 290 -9.83 16.07 9.06
N PRO A 291 -9.61 15.47 10.25
CA PRO A 291 -8.38 15.48 11.07
C PRO A 291 -7.46 14.26 10.83
N PHE A 292 -7.54 13.57 9.69
CA PHE A 292 -6.86 12.28 9.49
C PHE A 292 -5.35 12.43 9.23
N GLY A 293 -4.54 11.46 9.67
CA GLY A 293 -3.07 11.51 9.54
C GLY A 293 -2.54 11.63 8.11
N ILE A 294 -3.26 11.10 7.13
CA ILE A 294 -2.92 11.25 5.70
C ILE A 294 -2.95 12.73 5.27
N PHE A 295 -3.85 13.55 5.81
CA PHE A 295 -3.86 15.00 5.54
C PHE A 295 -2.53 15.62 5.96
N PHE A 296 -2.10 15.38 7.20
CA PHE A 296 -0.86 15.92 7.73
C PHE A 296 0.35 15.41 6.97
N SER A 297 0.38 14.12 6.63
CA SER A 297 1.47 13.52 5.86
C SER A 297 1.61 14.17 4.48
N LYS A 298 0.48 14.37 3.77
CA LYS A 298 0.46 15.12 2.50
C LYS A 298 0.89 16.56 2.70
N LEU A 299 0.41 17.26 3.73
CA LEU A 299 0.82 18.62 4.05
C LEU A 299 2.35 18.73 4.21
N TYR A 300 2.97 17.81 4.95
CA TYR A 300 4.43 17.78 5.10
C TYR A 300 5.16 17.51 3.78
N LEU A 301 4.60 16.71 2.86
CA LEU A 301 5.20 16.57 1.52
C LEU A 301 5.26 17.91 0.79
N PHE A 302 4.22 18.76 0.91
CA PHE A 302 4.23 20.10 0.32
C PHE A 302 5.16 21.07 1.05
N LEU A 303 5.19 21.04 2.38
CA LEU A 303 6.08 21.92 3.16
C LEU A 303 7.56 21.61 2.90
N GLU A 304 7.91 20.32 2.83
CA GLU A 304 9.29 19.85 2.69
C GLU A 304 9.76 19.71 1.23
N ALA A 305 8.88 19.99 0.25
CA ALA A 305 9.18 19.83 -1.17
C ALA A 305 10.41 20.62 -1.64
N GLY A 306 10.71 21.78 -1.02
CA GLY A 306 11.95 22.53 -1.23
C GLY A 306 12.30 22.73 -2.71
N LYS A 307 13.44 22.16 -3.14
CA LYS A 307 13.94 22.26 -4.53
C LYS A 307 13.01 21.63 -5.57
N MET A 308 12.06 20.77 -5.18
CA MET A 308 11.04 20.27 -6.12
C MET A 308 10.18 21.40 -6.70
N TYR A 309 9.96 22.50 -5.97
CA TYR A 309 9.23 23.66 -6.48
C TYR A 309 9.97 24.40 -7.62
N SER A 310 11.27 24.21 -7.74
CA SER A 310 12.07 24.79 -8.83
C SER A 310 12.18 23.85 -10.04
N ASN A 311 11.68 22.62 -9.94
CA ASN A 311 11.73 21.62 -11.01
C ASN A 311 10.32 21.42 -11.59
N PRO A 312 10.10 21.65 -12.90
CA PRO A 312 8.77 21.50 -13.50
C PRO A 312 8.13 20.13 -13.26
N LEU A 313 8.92 19.05 -13.31
CA LEU A 313 8.43 17.69 -13.05
C LEU A 313 8.06 17.51 -11.56
N GLY A 314 8.79 18.15 -10.65
CA GLY A 314 8.45 18.19 -9.23
C GLY A 314 7.10 18.87 -8.98
N ILE A 315 6.85 20.01 -9.61
CA ILE A 315 5.56 20.71 -9.55
C ILE A 315 4.43 19.82 -10.09
N VAL A 316 4.65 19.14 -11.22
CA VAL A 316 3.66 18.22 -11.81
C VAL A 316 3.31 17.10 -10.83
N VAL A 317 4.30 16.46 -10.20
CA VAL A 317 4.05 15.41 -9.19
C VAL A 317 3.22 15.96 -8.04
N LEU A 318 3.58 17.11 -7.47
CA LEU A 318 2.85 17.72 -6.36
C LEU A 318 1.40 18.08 -6.75
N PHE A 319 1.19 18.62 -7.94
CA PHE A 319 -0.15 18.87 -8.47
C PHE A 319 -0.97 17.58 -8.60
N LEU A 320 -0.35 16.50 -9.11
CA LEU A 320 -1.01 15.21 -9.27
C LEU A 320 -1.50 14.62 -7.94
N ILE A 321 -0.76 14.81 -6.84
CA ILE A 321 -1.17 14.37 -5.49
C ILE A 321 -2.50 15.04 -5.07
N LEU A 322 -2.65 16.33 -5.35
CA LEU A 322 -3.90 17.04 -5.06
C LEU A 322 -5.04 16.51 -5.93
N THR A 323 -4.79 16.33 -7.24
CA THR A 323 -5.82 15.83 -8.16
C THR A 323 -6.25 14.39 -7.86
N ASP A 324 -5.32 13.53 -7.43
CA ASP A 324 -5.63 12.17 -6.98
C ASP A 324 -6.53 12.20 -5.74
N SER A 325 -6.18 13.05 -4.76
CA SER A 325 -6.96 13.24 -3.54
C SER A 325 -8.39 13.72 -3.84
N VAL A 326 -8.55 14.67 -4.77
CA VAL A 326 -9.87 15.16 -5.22
C VAL A 326 -10.65 14.06 -5.95
N SER A 327 -10.01 13.29 -6.83
CA SER A 327 -10.68 12.20 -7.57
C SER A 327 -11.14 11.08 -6.63
N LEU A 328 -10.32 10.73 -5.64
CA LEU A 328 -10.67 9.75 -4.62
C LEU A 328 -11.80 10.27 -3.74
N LEU A 329 -11.77 11.55 -3.32
CA LEU A 329 -12.85 12.18 -2.58
C LEU A 329 -14.17 12.12 -3.34
N TYR A 330 -14.17 12.53 -4.62
CA TYR A 330 -15.36 12.47 -5.47
C TYR A 330 -15.93 11.05 -5.55
N SER A 331 -15.07 10.06 -5.80
CA SER A 331 -15.49 8.66 -5.88
C SER A 331 -15.99 8.12 -4.54
N GLY A 332 -15.36 8.54 -3.44
CA GLY A 332 -15.77 8.21 -2.08
C GLY A 332 -17.13 8.80 -1.71
N LEU A 333 -17.36 10.09 -1.98
CA LEU A 333 -18.64 10.76 -1.75
C LEU A 333 -19.75 10.11 -2.59
N LYS A 334 -19.48 9.75 -3.85
CA LYS A 334 -20.41 9.02 -4.70
C LYS A 334 -20.75 7.64 -4.11
N SER A 335 -19.75 6.91 -3.61
CA SER A 335 -19.95 5.64 -2.90
C SER A 335 -20.81 5.83 -1.66
N MET A 336 -20.50 6.79 -0.80
CA MET A 336 -21.25 7.13 0.41
C MET A 336 -22.71 7.49 0.11
N ASN A 337 -22.95 8.36 -0.89
CA ASN A 337 -24.30 8.70 -1.31
C ASN A 337 -25.09 7.47 -1.75
N SER A 338 -24.45 6.57 -2.51
CA SER A 338 -25.13 5.39 -3.02
C SER A 338 -25.35 4.28 -1.98
N MET A 339 -24.44 4.11 -1.02
CA MET A 339 -24.42 2.97 -0.08
C MET A 339 -24.91 3.35 1.31
N VAL A 340 -24.54 4.53 1.82
CA VAL A 340 -24.82 4.98 3.19
C VAL A 340 -26.15 5.72 3.27
N LEU A 341 -26.40 6.66 2.35
CA LEU A 341 -27.60 7.50 2.39
C LEU A 341 -28.84 6.83 1.76
N SER A 342 -28.66 5.69 1.10
CA SER A 342 -29.77 4.90 0.56
C SER A 342 -30.52 4.16 1.67
N ASP A 343 -31.78 3.84 1.42
CA ASP A 343 -32.58 3.00 2.30
C ASP A 343 -32.16 1.52 2.19
N GLY A 344 -32.34 0.78 3.28
CA GLY A 344 -32.09 -0.66 3.32
C GLY A 344 -32.33 -1.24 4.70
N GLU A 345 -31.89 -2.47 4.91
CA GLU A 345 -32.10 -3.19 6.18
C GLU A 345 -30.87 -3.17 7.08
N ARG A 346 -31.11 -3.03 8.38
CA ARG A 346 -30.09 -3.18 9.41
C ARG A 346 -29.50 -4.59 9.40
N LYS A 347 -28.17 -4.70 9.36
CA LYS A 347 -27.45 -5.97 9.51
C LYS A 347 -26.91 -6.10 10.93
N HIS A 348 -27.01 -7.29 11.49
CA HIS A 348 -26.44 -7.59 12.80
C HIS A 348 -24.93 -7.86 12.66
N VAL A 349 -24.11 -6.92 13.12
CA VAL A 349 -22.65 -7.03 13.10
C VAL A 349 -22.16 -7.65 14.40
N ASP A 350 -21.40 -8.75 14.26
CA ASP A 350 -20.74 -9.47 15.35
C ASP A 350 -19.88 -8.56 16.24
N GLY A 351 -19.82 -8.89 17.54
CA GLY A 351 -19.11 -8.10 18.54
C GLY A 351 -17.60 -7.94 18.27
N ILE A 352 -16.93 -8.99 17.77
CA ILE A 352 -15.48 -8.96 17.47
C ILE A 352 -15.21 -8.04 16.28
N VAL A 353 -16.04 -8.14 15.23
CA VAL A 353 -15.93 -7.28 14.05
C VAL A 353 -16.17 -5.82 14.44
N ARG A 354 -17.22 -5.56 15.22
CA ARG A 354 -17.54 -4.21 15.73
C ARG A 354 -16.39 -3.62 16.55
N GLY A 355 -15.84 -4.39 17.49
CA GLY A 355 -14.70 -3.96 18.32
C GLY A 355 -13.45 -3.67 17.48
N THR A 356 -13.17 -4.50 16.48
CA THR A 356 -12.02 -4.32 15.58
C THR A 356 -12.15 -3.05 14.74
N LEU A 357 -13.32 -2.81 14.14
CA LEU A 357 -13.57 -1.60 13.37
C LEU A 357 -13.52 -0.34 14.25
N PHE A 358 -14.09 -0.40 15.45
CA PHE A 358 -14.03 0.70 16.40
C PHE A 358 -12.60 1.04 16.82
N ALA A 359 -11.78 0.03 17.14
CA ALA A 359 -10.37 0.22 17.45
C ALA A 359 -9.61 0.87 16.27
N LEU A 360 -9.88 0.44 15.04
CA LEU A 360 -9.26 1.01 13.85
C LEU A 360 -9.72 2.44 13.54
N ILE A 361 -10.96 2.80 13.86
CA ILE A 361 -11.43 4.20 13.80
C ILE A 361 -10.60 5.06 14.75
N ILE A 362 -10.46 4.64 16.01
CA ILE A 362 -9.68 5.38 17.01
C ILE A 362 -8.23 5.51 16.54
N LEU A 363 -7.60 4.41 16.14
CA LEU A 363 -6.22 4.40 15.65
C LEU A 363 -6.05 5.33 14.44
N SER A 364 -7.00 5.34 13.51
CA SER A 364 -6.96 6.23 12.34
C SER A 364 -7.02 7.71 12.73
N LEU A 365 -7.79 8.07 13.76
CA LEU A 365 -7.92 9.45 14.24
C LEU A 365 -6.68 9.92 15.01
N ILE A 366 -6.07 9.05 15.83
CA ILE A 366 -4.89 9.41 16.64
C ILE A 366 -3.56 9.20 15.90
N SER A 367 -3.57 8.51 14.75
CA SER A 367 -2.38 8.15 13.98
C SER A 367 -1.47 9.34 13.69
N ALA A 368 -2.04 10.51 13.39
CA ALA A 368 -1.30 11.73 13.14
C ALA A 368 -0.41 12.14 14.33
N GLY A 369 -1.00 12.22 15.53
CA GLY A 369 -0.29 12.61 16.74
C GLY A 369 0.75 11.58 17.17
N VAL A 370 0.38 10.30 17.12
CA VAL A 370 1.30 9.19 17.47
C VAL A 370 2.47 9.13 16.49
N GLY A 371 2.19 9.14 15.19
CA GLY A 371 3.23 9.06 14.16
C GLY A 371 4.14 10.27 14.17
N SER A 372 3.61 11.46 14.44
CA SER A 372 4.40 12.68 14.57
C SER A 372 5.39 12.59 15.73
N LEU A 373 4.94 12.10 16.88
CA LEU A 373 5.77 11.93 18.08
C LEU A 373 6.82 10.83 17.91
N MET A 374 6.46 9.71 17.27
CA MET A 374 7.37 8.58 17.04
C MET A 374 8.46 8.89 16.01
N LEU A 375 8.13 9.63 14.96
CA LEU A 375 9.05 9.89 13.84
C LEU A 375 9.77 11.24 13.95
N GLY A 376 9.41 12.08 14.92
CA GLY A 376 9.98 13.42 15.10
C GLY A 376 9.79 14.27 13.84
N VAL A 377 8.55 14.33 13.34
CA VAL A 377 8.11 15.12 12.18
C VAL A 377 7.59 16.50 12.61
N VAL A 378 7.14 16.62 13.87
CA VAL A 378 6.89 17.88 14.60
C VAL A 378 7.97 18.07 15.63
#